data_AF-A0A8X7CL44-F1
#
_entry.id   AF-A0A8X7CL44-F1
#
_cell.length_a   1.000
_cell.length_b   1.000
_cell.length_c   1.000
_cell.angle_alpha   90.00
_cell.angle_beta   90.00
_cell.angle_gamma   90.00
#
_symmetry.space_group_name_H-M   'P 1'
#
loop_
_entity.id
_entity.type
_entity.pdbx_description
1 polymer ?
#
loop_
_entity_poly.entity_id
_entity_poly.type
_entity_poly.pdbx_seq_one_letter_code
_entity_poly.pdbx_strand_id
1 'polypeptide(L)'
;MLETKLRALERTKEKFADFLKPLVESCLPENVLRAWERRRISERTDDATSQRSLEKLMCFLRHEVESEEMIRLAREGFGKDRGSDTIRKDCQRSVHKDEPTAATLISSTAGTKLNCIFCDHPHLSQDCQKLSDMSYEDRKSQVIKRRCCLVCLKVSDYVQREP
;
A
#
# COMPACT_ATOMS: atom_id res chain seq x y z
N MET A 1 21.67 -2.25 7.49
CA MET A 1 22.61 -1.87 8.58
C MET A 1 21.91 -1.74 9.94
N LEU A 2 20.74 -1.08 10.03
CA LEU A 2 19.97 -0.94 11.28
C LEU A 2 19.43 -2.26 11.82
N GLU A 3 18.91 -3.13 10.96
CA GLU A 3 18.42 -4.46 11.38
C GLU A 3 19.51 -5.33 12.02
N THR A 4 20.71 -5.33 11.45
CA THR A 4 21.84 -6.12 11.99
C THR A 4 22.22 -5.64 13.40
N LYS A 5 22.16 -4.33 13.64
CA LYS A 5 22.38 -3.74 14.96
C LYS A 5 21.26 -4.09 15.94
N LEU A 6 20.00 -4.11 15.50
CA LEU A 6 18.85 -4.56 16.28
C LEU A 6 18.99 -6.05 16.70
N ARG A 7 19.34 -6.93 15.75
CA ARG A 7 19.52 -8.37 16.03
C ARG A 7 20.65 -8.65 17.03
N ALA A 8 21.74 -7.89 16.98
CA ALA A 8 22.84 -8.03 17.96
C ALA A 8 22.39 -7.66 19.38
N LEU A 9 21.61 -6.59 19.51
CA LEU A 9 21.11 -6.07 20.78
C LEU A 9 20.09 -7.01 21.45
N GLU A 10 19.31 -7.76 20.66
CA GLU A 10 18.33 -8.73 21.17
C GLU A 10 18.95 -9.89 21.94
N ARG A 11 20.21 -10.25 21.67
CA ARG A 11 20.89 -11.39 22.30
C ARG A 11 21.37 -11.11 23.72
N THR A 12 21.43 -9.84 24.13
CA THR A 12 22.03 -9.37 25.39
C THR A 12 21.02 -8.79 26.40
N LYS A 13 19.73 -8.77 26.07
CA LYS A 13 18.71 -7.98 26.79
C LYS A 13 18.27 -8.51 28.16
N GLU A 14 18.38 -9.82 28.44
CA GLU A 14 17.77 -10.44 29.63
C GLU A 14 18.42 -10.03 30.96
N LYS A 15 19.73 -9.72 30.97
CA LYS A 15 20.47 -9.40 32.21
C LYS A 15 20.88 -7.94 32.34
N PHE A 16 20.79 -7.18 31.24
CA PHE A 16 21.33 -5.81 31.17
C PHE A 16 20.29 -4.80 30.72
N ALA A 17 18.99 -5.11 30.83
CA ALA A 17 17.93 -4.25 30.33
C ALA A 17 18.01 -2.81 30.90
N ASP A 18 18.31 -2.69 32.20
CA ASP A 18 18.48 -1.42 32.91
C ASP A 18 19.61 -0.56 32.35
N PHE A 19 20.71 -1.19 31.94
CA PHE A 19 21.87 -0.49 31.37
C PHE A 19 21.70 -0.22 29.87
N LEU A 20 21.09 -1.16 29.15
CA LEU A 20 20.95 -1.07 27.70
C LEU A 20 19.92 -0.03 27.28
N LYS A 21 18.81 0.11 28.02
CA LYS A 21 17.75 1.02 27.62
C LYS A 21 18.21 2.49 27.48
N PRO A 22 18.88 3.11 28.48
CA PRO A 22 19.38 4.48 28.33
C PRO A 22 20.36 4.64 27.17
N LEU A 23 21.20 3.62 26.93
CA LEU A 23 22.17 3.63 25.83
C LEU A 23 21.45 3.59 24.47
N VAL A 24 20.45 2.72 24.33
CA VAL A 24 19.65 2.62 23.11
C VAL A 24 18.93 3.95 22.86
N GLU A 25 18.28 4.51 23.88
CA GLU A 25 17.60 5.81 23.76
C GLU A 25 18.56 6.92 23.35
N SER A 26 19.76 6.99 23.93
CA SER A 26 20.76 8.01 23.58
C SER A 26 21.25 7.94 22.13
N CYS A 27 21.14 6.77 21.49
CA CYS A 27 21.57 6.57 20.10
C CYS A 27 20.47 6.88 19.08
N LEU A 28 19.24 7.17 19.52
CA LEU A 28 18.12 7.40 18.62
C LEU A 28 18.02 8.86 18.19
N PRO A 29 17.63 9.13 16.93
CA PRO A 29 17.28 10.47 16.49
C PRO A 29 16.14 11.09 17.31
N GLU A 30 16.15 12.41 17.47
CA GLU A 30 15.17 13.14 18.29
C GLU A 30 13.72 12.91 17.86
N ASN A 31 13.46 12.81 16.55
CA ASN A 31 12.12 12.52 16.02
C ASN A 31 11.61 11.13 16.45
N VAL A 32 12.49 10.13 16.45
CA VAL A 32 12.19 8.75 16.86
C VAL A 32 11.95 8.69 18.37
N LEU A 33 12.76 9.40 19.16
CA LEU A 33 12.57 9.52 20.62
C LEU A 33 11.24 10.19 20.97
N ARG A 34 10.87 11.26 20.27
CA ARG A 34 9.56 11.92 20.48
C ARG A 34 8.40 11.00 20.15
N ALA A 35 8.50 10.21 19.07
CA ALA A 35 7.47 9.23 18.70
C ALA A 35 7.34 8.12 19.76
N TRP A 36 8.46 7.63 20.26
CA TRP A 36 8.52 6.65 21.35
C TRP A 36 7.87 7.17 22.63
N GLU A 37 8.16 8.41 23.04
CA GLU A 37 7.59 9.00 24.26
C GLU A 37 6.07 9.19 24.14
N ARG A 38 5.56 9.63 22.98
CA ARG A 38 4.11 9.72 22.73
C ARG A 38 3.42 8.37 22.89
N ARG A 39 4.02 7.30 22.34
CA ARG A 39 3.50 5.94 22.47
C ARG A 39 3.52 5.47 23.93
N ARG A 40 4.61 5.74 24.65
CA ARG A 40 4.77 5.38 26.06
C ARG A 40 3.68 5.99 26.94
N ILE A 41 3.35 7.26 26.73
CA ILE A 41 2.29 7.96 27.49
C ILE A 41 0.92 7.31 27.24
N SER A 42 0.66 6.83 26.01
CA SER A 42 -0.61 6.17 25.67
C SER A 42 -0.77 4.75 26.25
N GLU A 43 0.33 4.03 26.47
CA GLU A 43 0.35 2.63 26.95
C GLU A 43 0.59 2.50 28.46
N ARG A 44 0.31 3.56 29.25
CA ARG A 44 0.60 3.62 30.69
C ARG A 44 -0.19 2.57 31.48
N THR A 45 0.39 1.37 31.52
CA THR A 45 0.03 0.21 32.31
C THR A 45 1.19 0.01 33.30
N ASP A 46 0.88 -0.11 34.59
CA ASP A 46 1.83 -0.04 35.71
C ASP A 46 2.85 -1.20 35.80
N ASP A 47 2.93 -2.04 34.77
CA ASP A 47 3.81 -3.19 34.70
C ASP A 47 5.14 -2.83 34.01
N ALA A 48 5.93 -2.00 34.70
CA ALA A 48 7.15 -1.39 34.21
C ALA A 48 8.42 -2.10 34.69
N THR A 49 8.48 -3.43 34.59
CA THR A 49 9.77 -4.11 34.73
C THR A 49 10.69 -3.63 33.60
N SER A 50 11.93 -3.29 33.94
CA SER A 50 12.91 -2.73 32.99
C SER A 50 13.08 -3.57 31.73
N GLN A 51 13.10 -4.90 31.88
CA GLN A 51 13.12 -5.86 30.78
C GLN A 51 11.93 -5.70 29.82
N ARG A 52 10.69 -5.65 30.33
CA ARG A 52 9.50 -5.39 29.51
C ARG A 52 9.57 -4.02 28.83
N SER A 53 10.13 -3.02 29.50
CA SER A 53 10.25 -1.67 28.94
C SER A 53 11.25 -1.61 27.77
N LEU A 54 12.37 -2.34 27.86
CA LEU A 54 13.34 -2.47 26.76
C LEU A 54 12.75 -3.30 25.61
N GLU A 55 12.01 -4.37 25.90
CA GLU A 55 11.32 -5.16 24.88
C GLU A 55 10.30 -4.34 24.09
N LYS A 56 9.52 -3.49 24.78
CA LYS A 56 8.59 -2.55 24.14
C LYS A 56 9.34 -1.56 23.23
N LEU A 57 10.48 -1.02 23.67
CA LEU A 57 11.33 -0.14 22.86
C LEU A 57 11.85 -0.87 21.60
N MET A 58 12.37 -2.09 21.76
CA MET A 58 12.86 -2.89 20.63
C MET A 58 11.76 -3.23 19.62
N CYS A 59 10.55 -3.52 20.11
CA CYS A 59 9.37 -3.74 19.27
C CYS A 59 8.99 -2.47 18.51
N PHE A 60 8.96 -1.33 19.18
CA PHE A 60 8.73 -0.03 18.55
C PHE A 60 9.75 0.27 17.43
N LEU A 61 11.04 0.07 17.69
CA LEU A 61 12.08 0.35 16.70
C LEU A 61 11.99 -0.54 15.45
N ARG A 62 11.60 -1.81 15.60
CA ARG A 62 11.35 -2.68 14.44
C ARG A 62 10.20 -2.13 13.60
N HIS A 63 9.09 -1.81 14.24
CA HIS A 63 7.93 -1.25 13.55
C HIS A 63 8.25 0.07 12.85
N GLU A 64 9.04 0.95 13.49
CA GLU A 64 9.46 2.22 12.88
C GLU A 64 10.28 1.98 11.61
N VAL A 65 11.21 1.02 11.63
CA VAL A 65 12.04 0.66 10.46
C VAL A 65 11.16 0.08 9.33
N GLU A 66 10.27 -0.85 9.65
CA GLU A 66 9.34 -1.46 8.67
C GLU A 66 8.40 -0.40 8.07
N SER A 67 7.89 0.51 8.90
CA SER A 67 7.01 1.61 8.46
C SER A 67 7.74 2.58 7.54
N GLU A 68 8.99 2.96 7.88
CA GLU A 68 9.81 3.81 7.01
C GLU A 68 10.07 3.14 5.66
N GLU A 69 10.34 1.82 5.63
CA GLU A 69 10.49 1.08 4.39
C GLU A 69 9.19 1.05 3.57
N MET A 70 8.04 0.81 4.20
CA MET A 70 6.74 0.85 3.53
C MET A 70 6.43 2.23 2.96
N ILE A 71 6.67 3.30 3.73
CA ILE A 71 6.48 4.68 3.29
C ILE A 71 7.39 4.99 2.11
N ARG A 72 8.66 4.57 2.17
CA ARG A 72 9.62 4.73 1.09
C ARG A 72 9.13 4.04 -0.19
N LEU A 73 8.71 2.78 -0.12
CA LEU A 73 8.15 2.04 -1.25
C LEU A 73 6.92 2.72 -1.84
N ALA A 74 6.02 3.22 -0.99
CA ALA A 74 4.83 3.94 -1.45
C ALA A 74 5.17 5.25 -2.16
N ARG A 75 6.25 5.94 -1.74
CA ARG A 75 6.71 7.21 -2.33
C ARG A 75 7.52 7.04 -3.60
N GLU A 76 8.41 6.04 -3.64
CA GLU A 76 9.22 5.71 -4.82
C GLU A 76 8.35 5.11 -5.93
N GLY A 77 7.16 4.60 -5.57
CA GLY A 77 6.27 3.89 -6.48
C GLY A 77 6.86 2.53 -6.85
N PHE A 78 6.05 1.66 -7.46
CA PHE A 78 6.52 0.33 -7.92
C PHE A 78 7.47 0.41 -9.15
N GLY A 79 8.12 1.55 -9.36
CA GLY A 79 8.99 1.86 -10.48
C GLY A 79 10.33 1.15 -10.35
N LYS A 80 10.39 -0.07 -10.89
CA LYS A 80 11.60 -0.86 -11.08
C LYS A 80 12.71 0.00 -11.73
N ASP A 81 13.84 0.14 -11.04
CA ASP A 81 15.11 0.65 -11.58
C ASP A 81 15.36 0.03 -12.96
N ARG A 82 15.12 0.81 -14.01
CA ARG A 82 15.78 0.62 -15.30
C ARG A 82 16.80 1.75 -15.35
N GLY A 83 18.01 1.44 -14.92
CA GLY A 83 19.09 2.39 -14.80
C GLY A 83 19.25 3.25 -16.04
N SER A 84 19.44 4.55 -15.83
CA SER A 84 20.12 5.42 -16.77
C SER A 84 20.58 6.66 -16.01
N ASP A 85 21.73 6.52 -15.38
CA ASP A 85 22.59 7.65 -15.07
C ASP A 85 22.92 8.46 -16.34
N THR A 86 22.97 9.78 -16.18
CA THR A 86 23.56 10.80 -17.07
C THR A 86 22.86 11.13 -18.40
N ILE A 87 22.42 12.39 -18.56
CA ILE A 87 23.03 13.45 -19.40
C ILE A 87 22.02 14.62 -19.56
N ARG A 88 22.52 15.84 -19.35
CA ARG A 88 21.83 17.13 -19.50
C ARG A 88 21.72 17.55 -20.98
N LYS A 89 20.66 18.32 -21.32
CA LYS A 89 20.47 19.19 -22.54
C LYS A 89 20.56 18.44 -23.89
N ASP A 90 19.63 18.54 -24.84
CA ASP A 90 19.03 19.71 -25.47
C ASP A 90 17.88 19.25 -26.42
N CYS A 91 17.11 20.22 -26.92
CA CYS A 91 15.97 20.15 -27.82
C CYS A 91 16.13 19.20 -29.03
N GLN A 92 15.15 18.32 -29.26
CA GLN A 92 14.31 18.24 -30.47
C GLN A 92 13.68 16.84 -30.63
N ARG A 93 12.35 16.86 -30.65
CA ARG A 93 11.42 16.02 -31.43
C ARG A 93 11.54 14.48 -31.40
N SER A 94 10.44 13.92 -30.89
CA SER A 94 9.80 12.64 -31.26
C SER A 94 10.61 11.36 -31.05
N VAL A 95 10.41 10.72 -29.89
CA VAL A 95 10.02 9.31 -29.78
C VAL A 95 9.20 9.15 -28.49
N HIS A 96 8.09 8.42 -28.61
CA HIS A 96 7.13 8.02 -27.58
C HIS A 96 7.62 8.05 -26.12
N LYS A 97 7.07 8.99 -25.36
CA LYS A 97 6.85 8.81 -23.92
C LYS A 97 5.49 8.13 -23.78
N ASP A 98 5.49 6.82 -23.54
CA ASP A 98 4.35 6.17 -22.88
C ASP A 98 4.37 6.55 -21.40
N GLU A 99 4.25 7.85 -21.13
CA GLU A 99 3.92 8.35 -19.81
C GLU A 99 2.40 8.27 -19.73
N PRO A 100 1.82 7.40 -18.86
CA PRO A 100 0.38 7.25 -18.77
C PRO A 100 -0.20 8.56 -18.23
N THR A 101 -0.56 9.43 -19.15
CA THR A 101 -1.24 10.68 -18.86
C THR A 101 -2.69 10.33 -18.51
N ALA A 102 -3.36 11.12 -17.67
CA ALA A 102 -4.77 10.91 -17.34
C ALA A 102 -5.68 10.77 -18.59
N ALA A 103 -5.25 11.32 -19.74
CA ALA A 103 -5.90 11.11 -21.04
C ALA A 103 -5.96 9.64 -21.48
N THR A 104 -4.97 8.80 -21.16
CA THR A 104 -4.96 7.37 -21.50
C THR A 104 -6.03 6.59 -20.71
N LEU A 105 -6.35 7.03 -19.49
CA LEU A 105 -7.49 6.47 -18.73
C LEU A 105 -8.82 6.77 -19.42
N ILE A 106 -8.95 7.95 -20.01
CA ILE A 106 -10.15 8.37 -20.74
C ILE A 106 -10.24 7.66 -22.09
N SER A 107 -9.12 7.39 -22.77
CA SER A 107 -9.12 6.69 -24.06
C SER A 107 -9.59 5.23 -24.01
N SER A 108 -9.72 4.63 -22.81
CA SER A 108 -10.31 3.29 -22.66
C SER A 108 -11.80 3.23 -23.04
N THR A 109 -12.47 4.37 -23.24
CA THR A 109 -13.88 4.43 -23.67
C THR A 109 -14.06 4.83 -25.13
N ALA A 110 -12.99 5.21 -25.84
CA ALA A 110 -13.09 5.83 -27.17
C ALA A 110 -13.19 4.82 -28.34
N GLY A 111 -12.94 3.54 -28.11
CA GLY A 111 -12.85 2.53 -29.18
C GLY A 111 -13.82 1.35 -29.09
N THR A 112 -14.44 1.11 -27.94
CA THR A 112 -15.38 -0.01 -27.74
C THR A 112 -16.77 0.55 -27.45
N LYS A 113 -17.77 0.08 -28.20
CA LYS A 113 -19.18 0.38 -27.91
C LYS A 113 -19.47 -0.15 -26.50
N LEU A 114 -19.41 0.70 -25.48
CA LEU A 114 -19.73 0.34 -24.11
C LEU A 114 -21.25 0.22 -24.01
N ASN A 115 -21.75 -0.99 -24.19
CA ASN A 115 -23.14 -1.33 -23.91
C ASN A 115 -23.27 -1.70 -22.44
N CYS A 116 -24.27 -1.13 -21.78
CA CYS A 116 -24.60 -1.46 -20.41
C CYS A 116 -24.92 -2.95 -20.26
N ILE A 117 -24.37 -3.59 -19.24
CA ILE A 117 -24.59 -5.03 -19.00
C ILE A 117 -26.02 -5.36 -18.54
N PHE A 118 -26.80 -4.37 -18.11
CA PHE A 118 -28.15 -4.56 -17.55
C PHE A 118 -29.28 -4.28 -18.56
N CYS A 119 -29.03 -3.45 -19.56
CA CYS A 119 -30.04 -3.03 -20.55
C CYS A 119 -29.54 -2.95 -22.00
N ASP A 120 -28.28 -3.28 -22.28
CA ASP A 120 -27.68 -3.30 -23.63
C ASP A 120 -27.70 -1.96 -24.39
N HIS A 121 -28.01 -0.85 -23.71
CA HIS A 121 -27.97 0.50 -24.26
C HIS A 121 -26.59 1.16 -24.10
N PRO A 122 -26.23 2.14 -24.95
CA PRO A 122 -24.91 2.77 -24.94
C PRO A 122 -24.77 3.77 -23.79
N HIS A 123 -24.37 3.28 -22.62
CA HIS A 123 -23.98 4.07 -21.45
C HIS A 123 -23.18 3.21 -20.47
N LEU A 124 -22.55 3.84 -19.47
CA LEU A 124 -21.86 3.13 -18.40
C LEU A 124 -22.86 2.35 -17.55
N SER A 125 -22.53 1.10 -17.23
CA SER A 125 -23.40 0.25 -16.39
C SER A 125 -23.69 0.85 -15.01
N GLN A 126 -22.81 1.72 -14.50
CA GLN A 126 -22.98 2.46 -13.24
C GLN A 126 -24.12 3.49 -13.31
N ASP A 127 -24.37 4.05 -14.49
CA ASP A 127 -25.39 5.08 -14.72
C ASP A 127 -26.73 4.48 -15.19
N CYS A 128 -26.87 3.16 -15.13
CA CYS A 128 -28.06 2.48 -15.63
C CYS A 128 -29.27 2.75 -14.73
N GLN A 129 -30.24 3.52 -15.22
CA GLN A 129 -31.48 3.78 -14.48
C GLN A 129 -32.24 2.49 -14.14
N LYS A 130 -32.19 1.46 -15.01
CA LYS A 130 -32.82 0.16 -14.75
C LYS A 130 -32.30 -0.52 -13.47
N LEU A 131 -31.13 -0.14 -12.97
CA LEU A 131 -30.63 -0.66 -11.70
C LEU A 131 -31.54 -0.33 -10.52
N SER A 132 -32.23 0.82 -10.51
CA SER A 132 -33.15 1.16 -9.40
C SER A 132 -34.25 0.12 -9.22
N ASP A 133 -34.69 -0.47 -10.32
CA ASP A 133 -35.86 -1.35 -10.36
C ASP A 133 -35.48 -2.83 -10.24
N MET A 134 -34.19 -3.15 -10.33
CA MET A 134 -33.68 -4.52 -10.28
C MET A 134 -33.29 -4.95 -8.87
N SER A 135 -33.63 -6.19 -8.50
CA SER A 135 -33.19 -6.80 -7.24
C SER A 135 -31.68 -7.10 -7.24
N TYR A 136 -31.08 -7.23 -6.06
CA TYR A 136 -29.67 -7.62 -5.92
C TYR A 136 -29.37 -8.96 -6.61
N GLU A 137 -30.25 -9.95 -6.47
CA GLU A 137 -30.07 -11.28 -7.09
C GLU A 137 -30.14 -11.22 -8.62
N ASP A 138 -31.01 -10.38 -9.19
CA ASP A 138 -31.07 -10.19 -10.64
C ASP A 138 -29.81 -9.50 -11.18
N ARG A 139 -29.28 -8.51 -10.45
CA ARG A 139 -28.03 -7.82 -10.80
C ARG A 139 -26.85 -8.79 -10.77
N LYS A 140 -26.75 -9.58 -9.71
CA LYS A 140 -25.70 -10.61 -9.55
C LYS A 140 -25.77 -11.66 -10.66
N SER A 141 -26.98 -12.11 -11.00
CA SER A 141 -27.23 -13.07 -12.07
C SER A 141 -26.80 -12.54 -13.45
N GLN A 142 -27.08 -11.27 -13.76
CA GLN A 142 -26.63 -10.61 -15.00
C GLN A 142 -25.10 -10.56 -15.11
N VAL A 143 -24.43 -10.17 -14.02
CA VAL A 143 -22.96 -10.07 -13.96
C VAL A 143 -22.31 -11.44 -14.17
N ILE A 144 -22.82 -12.48 -13.50
CA ILE A 144 -22.33 -13.85 -13.67
C ILE A 144 -22.60 -14.38 -15.09
N LYS A 145 -23.80 -14.13 -15.64
CA LYS A 145 -24.19 -14.55 -16.99
C LYS A 145 -23.28 -13.96 -18.05
N ARG A 146 -22.91 -12.68 -17.92
CA ARG A 146 -22.05 -11.96 -18.86
C ARG A 146 -20.56 -12.10 -18.57
N ARG A 147 -20.18 -12.91 -17.56
CA ARG A 147 -18.78 -13.12 -17.12
C ARG A 147 -18.07 -11.81 -16.80
N CYS A 148 -18.79 -10.91 -16.12
CA CYS A 148 -18.26 -9.65 -15.65
C CYS A 148 -17.80 -9.78 -14.20
N CYS A 149 -16.83 -8.97 -13.81
CA CYS A 149 -16.45 -8.83 -12.40
C CYS A 149 -17.60 -8.18 -11.61
N LEU A 150 -17.92 -8.74 -10.43
CA LEU A 150 -18.92 -8.18 -9.50
C LEU A 150 -18.56 -6.79 -8.96
N VAL A 151 -17.27 -6.44 -8.97
CA VAL A 151 -16.78 -5.16 -8.45
C VAL A 151 -16.71 -4.11 -9.55
N CYS A 152 -16.03 -4.41 -10.67
CA CYS A 152 -15.75 -3.41 -11.69
C CYS A 152 -16.67 -3.49 -12.92
N LEU A 153 -17.57 -4.48 -13.00
CA LEU A 153 -18.52 -4.70 -14.10
C LEU A 153 -17.89 -4.88 -15.49
N LYS A 154 -16.56 -5.03 -15.56
CA LYS A 154 -15.80 -5.33 -16.79
C LYS A 154 -15.79 -6.83 -17.05
N VAL A 155 -15.79 -7.22 -18.32
CA VAL A 155 -15.63 -8.62 -18.74
C VAL A 155 -14.30 -9.15 -18.20
N SER A 156 -14.34 -10.28 -17.50
CA SER A 156 -13.13 -10.95 -17.04
C SER A 156 -12.70 -11.97 -18.10
N ASP A 157 -11.57 -11.73 -18.75
CA ASP A 157 -10.95 -12.70 -19.68
C ASP A 157 -10.34 -13.91 -18.95
N TYR A 158 -10.20 -13.83 -17.62
CA TYR A 158 -9.75 -14.93 -16.76
C TYR A 158 -10.95 -15.77 -16.31
N VAL A 159 -11.33 -16.73 -17.15
CA VAL A 159 -12.25 -17.80 -16.76
C VAL A 159 -11.43 -18.98 -16.23
N GLN A 160 -11.42 -19.18 -14.92
CA GLN A 160 -11.37 -20.53 -14.34
C GLN A 160 -12.56 -20.66 -13.40
N ARG A 161 -13.57 -21.39 -13.87
CA ARG A 161 -14.58 -22.01 -13.03
C ARG A 161 -14.02 -23.38 -12.64
N GLU A 162 -14.08 -23.70 -11.37
CA GLU A 162 -14.11 -25.08 -10.88
C GLU A 162 -15.46 -25.24 -10.14
N PRO A 163 -16.03 -26.47 -10.15
CA PRO A 163 -17.48 -26.75 -10.22
C PRO A 163 -18.30 -26.36 -8.99
#